data_AF-A0AAN7Y1M7-F1
#
_entry.id   AF-A0AAN7Y1M7-F1
#
_cell.length_a   1.000
_cell.length_b   1.000
_cell.length_c   1.000
_cell.angle_alpha   90.00
_cell.angle_beta   90.00
_cell.angle_gamma   90.00
#
_symmetry.space_group_name_H-M   'P 1'
#
loop_
_entity.id
_entity.type
_entity.pdbx_description
1 polymer ?
#
loop_
_entity_poly.entity_id
_entity_poly.type
_entity_poly.pdbx_seq_one_letter_code
_entity_poly.pdbx_strand_id
1 'polypeptide(L)'
;MIIFRFIHGKDVFEAFYKKDLAKRLLVGKSASVDAEKSMLSKLKHECGAAFTSKLEGMFKDMELSKDIMIQFKQHMQNQSEPSNIELTVNILTMGYWPSYTPMEVHLPPEMVKLQEVFKLFYLGKHSGRKLQWQPTLGHAVLKAEFKEGKKELQVSLFQTLVLLMFNEGEDFNVDEIRTATGIEEGELRRTLQSLACGKARVLNKNPRGKDVEDGDRFNFNNDFKHKLFRIKINQIQMKETVEEQVSTTERVFQDRQYQIDAAVVRIMKMRKTLSHNLLVSELYNQLKFPVKPGDLKKRIESLIDRDYMERDKETPNQYHYVA
;
A
#
# COMPACT_ATOMS: atom_id res chain seq x y z
N MET A 1 -9.80 -1.01 -23.23
CA MET A 1 -8.45 -0.61 -23.70
C MET A 1 -8.50 0.47 -24.78
N ILE A 2 -9.51 0.48 -25.66
CA ILE A 2 -9.63 1.48 -26.73
C ILE A 2 -9.56 2.92 -26.21
N ILE A 3 -10.33 3.28 -25.17
CA ILE A 3 -10.29 4.61 -24.55
C ILE A 3 -8.91 4.91 -23.94
N PHE A 4 -8.29 3.92 -23.28
CA PHE A 4 -7.01 4.07 -22.59
C PHE A 4 -5.86 4.46 -23.55
N ARG A 5 -5.95 4.07 -24.82
CA ARG A 5 -4.96 4.46 -25.85
C ARG A 5 -4.87 5.98 -26.00
N PHE A 6 -6.00 6.68 -25.92
CA PHE A 6 -6.11 8.13 -26.09
C PHE A 6 -5.73 8.95 -24.85
N ILE A 7 -5.50 8.30 -23.70
CA ILE A 7 -5.15 8.99 -22.46
C ILE A 7 -3.65 9.36 -22.46
N HIS A 8 -3.36 10.64 -22.19
CA HIS A 8 -2.02 11.13 -21.86
C HIS A 8 -1.74 10.95 -20.35
N GLY A 9 -0.48 10.71 -19.98
CA GLY A 9 -0.11 10.52 -18.57
C GLY A 9 -0.55 9.15 -18.02
N LYS A 10 -0.26 8.09 -18.77
CA LYS A 10 -0.58 6.69 -18.37
C LYS A 10 0.15 6.25 -17.09
N ASP A 11 1.19 6.97 -16.69
CA ASP A 11 1.89 6.82 -15.42
C ASP A 11 1.02 7.17 -14.21
N VAL A 12 0.11 8.15 -14.34
CA VAL A 12 -0.91 8.43 -13.32
C VAL A 12 -1.81 7.22 -13.16
N PHE A 13 -2.32 6.68 -14.28
CA PHE A 13 -3.14 5.46 -14.26
C PHE A 13 -2.37 4.29 -13.63
N GLU A 14 -1.10 4.08 -13.99
CA GLU A 14 -0.27 3.01 -13.41
C GLU A 14 -0.19 3.12 -11.88
N ALA A 15 0.05 4.33 -11.36
CA ALA A 15 0.20 4.56 -9.93
C ALA A 15 -1.07 4.20 -9.15
N PHE A 16 -2.22 4.70 -9.59
CA PHE A 16 -3.52 4.39 -8.97
C PHE A 16 -3.90 2.91 -9.18
N TYR A 17 -3.72 2.38 -10.39
CA TYR A 17 -4.02 0.98 -10.69
C TYR A 17 -3.20 0.03 -9.82
N LYS A 18 -1.90 0.31 -9.64
CA LYS A 18 -1.00 -0.46 -8.78
C LYS A 18 -1.45 -0.43 -7.32
N LYS A 19 -1.81 0.74 -6.80
CA LYS A 19 -2.34 0.91 -5.44
C LYS A 19 -3.61 0.09 -5.23
N ASP A 20 -4.56 0.18 -6.16
CA ASP A 20 -5.82 -0.55 -6.07
C ASP A 20 -5.65 -2.05 -6.25
N LEU A 21 -4.74 -2.47 -7.14
CA LEU A 21 -4.39 -3.88 -7.30
C LEU A 21 -3.83 -4.44 -6.00
N ALA A 22 -2.95 -3.71 -5.31
CA ALA A 22 -2.40 -4.14 -4.03
C ALA A 22 -3.50 -4.37 -2.98
N LYS A 23 -4.47 -3.45 -2.87
CA LYS A 23 -5.63 -3.59 -1.98
C LYS A 23 -6.47 -4.83 -2.36
N ARG A 24 -6.65 -5.13 -3.65
CA ARG A 24 -7.41 -6.31 -4.10
C ARG A 24 -6.70 -7.63 -3.81
N LEU A 25 -5.40 -7.70 -4.05
CA LEU A 25 -4.57 -8.90 -3.83
C LEU A 25 -4.46 -9.26 -2.35
N LEU A 26 -4.20 -8.28 -1.48
CA LEU A 26 -3.93 -8.54 -0.05
C LEU A 26 -5.18 -8.72 0.79
N VAL A 27 -6.32 -8.13 0.39
CA VAL A 27 -7.56 -8.12 1.19
C VAL A 27 -8.67 -8.96 0.55
N GLY A 28 -8.30 -9.81 -0.43
CA GLY A 28 -9.15 -10.86 -0.99
C GLY A 28 -10.41 -10.32 -1.67
N LYS A 29 -10.27 -9.30 -2.53
CA LYS A 29 -11.39 -8.69 -3.27
C LYS A 29 -11.36 -8.92 -4.79
N SER A 30 -10.38 -9.65 -5.33
CA SER A 30 -10.37 -9.94 -6.76
C SER A 30 -11.51 -10.89 -7.14
N ALA A 31 -12.28 -10.50 -8.17
CA ALA A 31 -13.40 -11.30 -8.67
C ALA A 31 -12.93 -12.60 -9.35
N SER A 32 -11.78 -12.54 -10.05
CA SER A 32 -11.15 -13.69 -10.68
C SER A 32 -9.66 -13.41 -10.89
N VAL A 33 -8.82 -14.39 -10.58
CA VAL A 33 -7.38 -14.32 -10.83
C VAL A 33 -7.10 -14.23 -12.33
N ASP A 34 -7.84 -14.98 -13.15
CA ASP A 34 -7.70 -14.98 -14.61
C ASP A 34 -8.10 -13.64 -15.21
N ALA A 35 -9.13 -12.99 -14.65
CA ALA A 35 -9.53 -11.65 -15.08
C ALA A 35 -8.44 -10.61 -14.80
N GLU A 36 -7.78 -10.67 -13.65
CA GLU A 36 -6.67 -9.76 -13.32
C GLU A 36 -5.44 -10.03 -14.22
N LYS A 37 -5.09 -11.31 -14.44
CA LYS A 37 -4.01 -11.70 -15.38
C LYS A 37 -4.32 -11.25 -16.81
N SER A 38 -5.58 -11.37 -17.26
CA SER A 38 -6.03 -10.88 -18.57
C SER A 38 -5.89 -9.36 -18.69
N MET A 39 -6.25 -8.61 -17.65
CA MET A 39 -6.08 -7.16 -17.63
C MET A 39 -4.61 -6.75 -17.72
N LEU A 40 -3.71 -7.44 -17.02
CA LEU A 40 -2.26 -7.20 -17.14
C LEU A 40 -1.74 -7.49 -18.55
N SER A 41 -2.16 -8.59 -19.16
CA SER A 41 -1.78 -8.92 -20.55
C SER A 41 -2.21 -7.81 -21.52
N LYS A 42 -3.42 -7.29 -21.36
CA LYS A 42 -3.93 -6.16 -22.16
C LYS A 42 -3.13 -4.87 -21.95
N LEU A 43 -2.76 -4.55 -20.70
CA LEU A 43 -1.91 -3.40 -20.40
C LEU A 43 -0.50 -3.55 -20.97
N LYS A 44 0.07 -4.76 -20.92
CA LYS A 44 1.38 -5.08 -21.49
C LYS A 44 1.40 -4.91 -23.00
N HIS A 45 0.33 -5.35 -23.68
CA HIS A 45 0.18 -5.19 -25.12
C HIS A 45 0.13 -3.70 -25.52
N GLU A 46 -0.64 -2.88 -24.79
CA GLU A 46 -0.81 -1.46 -25.14
C GLU A 46 0.36 -0.56 -24.70
N CYS A 47 1.02 -0.85 -23.56
CA CYS A 47 2.02 0.04 -22.96
C CYS A 47 3.46 -0.50 -22.99
N GLY A 48 3.63 -1.78 -23.29
CA GLY A 48 4.92 -2.49 -23.26
C GLY A 48 5.24 -3.11 -21.90
N ALA A 49 6.24 -4.00 -21.90
CA ALA A 49 6.61 -4.80 -20.73
C ALA A 49 7.15 -3.99 -19.54
N ALA A 50 7.84 -2.87 -19.80
CA ALA A 50 8.37 -2.03 -18.73
C ALA A 50 7.26 -1.42 -17.85
N PHE A 51 6.11 -1.11 -18.45
CA PHE A 51 4.95 -0.54 -17.76
C PHE A 51 4.30 -1.54 -16.81
N THR A 52 4.23 -2.81 -17.19
CA THR A 52 3.59 -3.86 -16.37
C THR A 52 4.55 -4.58 -15.44
N SER A 53 5.87 -4.37 -15.56
CA SER A 53 6.89 -5.12 -14.83
C SER A 53 6.67 -5.16 -13.32
N LYS A 54 6.32 -4.03 -12.68
CA LYS A 54 6.03 -3.98 -11.24
C LYS A 54 4.76 -4.76 -10.89
N LEU A 55 3.72 -4.65 -11.71
CA LEU A 55 2.45 -5.35 -11.50
C LEU A 55 2.62 -6.87 -11.64
N GLU A 56 3.39 -7.32 -12.65
CA GLU A 56 3.76 -8.73 -12.82
C GLU A 56 4.56 -9.23 -11.61
N GLY A 57 5.47 -8.41 -11.09
CA GLY A 57 6.21 -8.68 -9.85
C GLY A 57 5.30 -8.89 -8.64
N MET A 58 4.24 -8.08 -8.50
CA MET A 58 3.25 -8.24 -7.41
C MET A 58 2.56 -9.61 -7.47
N PHE A 59 2.18 -10.10 -8.65
CA PHE A 59 1.60 -11.44 -8.80
C PHE A 59 2.60 -12.54 -8.43
N LYS A 60 3.85 -12.39 -8.87
CA LYS A 60 4.91 -13.34 -8.55
C LYS A 60 5.15 -13.43 -7.04
N ASP A 61 5.13 -12.30 -6.33
CA ASP A 61 5.24 -12.27 -4.87
C ASP A 61 4.07 -13.02 -4.18
N MET A 62 2.85 -12.93 -4.72
CA MET A 62 1.69 -13.68 -4.19
C MET A 62 1.84 -15.19 -4.38
N GLU A 63 2.36 -15.64 -5.52
CA GLU A 63 2.61 -17.06 -5.79
C GLU A 63 3.74 -17.58 -4.88
N LEU A 64 4.87 -16.86 -4.80
CA LEU A 64 5.99 -17.22 -3.92
C LEU A 64 5.60 -17.25 -2.44
N SER A 65 4.75 -16.32 -2.00
CA SER A 65 4.26 -16.29 -0.62
C SER A 65 3.47 -17.54 -0.26
N LYS A 66 2.68 -18.09 -1.18
CA LYS A 66 1.95 -19.36 -0.95
C LYS A 66 2.91 -20.52 -0.76
N ASP A 67 3.94 -20.61 -1.60
CA ASP A 67 4.94 -21.69 -1.51
C ASP A 67 5.73 -21.61 -0.20
N ILE A 68 6.13 -20.40 0.20
CA ILE A 68 6.80 -20.16 1.50
C ILE A 68 5.88 -20.56 2.65
N MET A 69 4.59 -20.24 2.58
CA MET A 69 3.62 -20.59 3.61
C MET A 69 3.38 -22.09 3.73
N ILE A 70 3.38 -22.84 2.62
CA ILE A 70 3.30 -24.31 2.65
C ILE A 70 4.51 -24.87 3.42
N GLN A 71 5.72 -24.41 3.09
CA GLN A 71 6.93 -24.84 3.77
C GLN A 71 6.97 -24.44 5.25
N PHE A 72 6.44 -23.26 5.59
CA PHE A 72 6.34 -22.80 6.97
C PHE A 72 5.37 -23.68 7.78
N LYS A 73 4.18 -23.98 7.22
CA LYS A 73 3.21 -24.86 7.87
C LYS A 73 3.78 -26.27 8.11
N GLN A 74 4.52 -26.83 7.15
CA GLN A 74 5.22 -28.11 7.32
C GLN A 74 6.31 -28.05 8.39
N HIS A 75 7.10 -26.97 8.42
CA HIS A 75 8.10 -26.76 9.46
C HIS A 75 7.47 -26.68 10.85
N MET A 76 6.30 -26.04 10.96
CA MET A 76 5.57 -25.88 12.22
C MET A 76 4.91 -27.17 12.70
N GLN A 77 4.44 -28.04 11.80
CA GLN A 77 3.91 -29.37 12.17
C GLN A 77 4.96 -30.26 12.84
N ASN A 78 6.24 -30.04 12.54
CA ASN A 78 7.35 -30.78 13.15
C ASN A 78 7.76 -30.22 14.52
N GLN A 79 7.20 -29.08 14.95
CA GLN A 79 7.43 -28.52 16.28
C GLN A 79 6.30 -28.90 17.22
N SER A 80 6.63 -29.22 18.47
CA SER A 80 5.73 -29.86 19.44
C SER A 80 4.69 -28.92 20.09
N GLU A 81 4.70 -27.62 19.80
CA GLU A 81 3.73 -26.67 20.36
C GLU A 81 2.64 -26.29 19.35
N PRO A 82 1.39 -26.74 19.53
CA PRO A 82 0.27 -26.26 18.75
C PRO A 82 -0.04 -24.79 19.11
N SER A 83 -0.04 -23.91 18.11
CA SER A 83 -0.53 -22.53 18.22
C SER A 83 -2.04 -22.48 18.05
N ASN A 84 -2.74 -21.71 18.91
CA ASN A 84 -4.18 -21.48 18.79
C ASN A 84 -4.54 -20.49 17.66
N ILE A 85 -3.56 -19.83 17.06
CA ILE A 85 -3.73 -18.85 15.99
C ILE A 85 -3.21 -19.43 14.68
N GLU A 86 -4.07 -19.47 13.66
CA GLU A 86 -3.65 -19.76 12.28
C GLU A 86 -3.05 -18.51 11.63
N LEU A 87 -1.73 -18.52 11.39
CA LEU A 87 -1.02 -17.45 10.70
C LEU A 87 -0.88 -17.73 9.20
N THR A 88 -1.18 -16.72 8.38
CA THR A 88 -0.81 -16.68 6.95
C THR A 88 -0.10 -15.37 6.66
N VAL A 89 1.07 -15.44 6.03
CA VAL A 89 1.92 -14.29 5.73
C VAL A 89 2.10 -14.14 4.23
N ASN A 90 2.00 -12.89 3.74
CA ASN A 90 2.41 -12.53 2.38
C ASN A 90 3.71 -11.72 2.44
N ILE A 91 4.74 -12.16 1.72
CA ILE A 91 6.03 -11.48 1.60
C ILE A 91 6.03 -10.69 0.30
N LEU A 92 6.29 -9.38 0.41
CA LEU A 92 6.19 -8.42 -0.68
C LEU A 92 7.55 -7.81 -1.00
N THR A 93 7.92 -7.76 -2.26
CA THR A 93 9.16 -7.11 -2.72
C THR A 93 8.98 -5.59 -2.75
N MET A 94 9.65 -4.86 -1.86
CA MET A 94 9.44 -3.41 -1.64
C MET A 94 9.47 -2.55 -2.93
N GLY A 95 10.27 -2.91 -3.94
CA GLY A 95 10.38 -2.18 -5.20
C GLY A 95 9.19 -2.36 -6.18
N TYR A 96 8.38 -3.40 -6.00
CA TYR A 96 7.22 -3.68 -6.87
C TYR A 96 5.92 -3.09 -6.32
N TRP A 97 5.78 -3.05 -5.01
CA TRP A 97 4.55 -2.63 -4.35
C TRP A 97 4.51 -1.12 -4.14
N PRO A 98 3.32 -0.54 -3.87
CA PRO A 98 3.22 0.82 -3.34
C PRO A 98 4.09 0.99 -2.08
N SER A 99 4.55 2.21 -1.80
CA SER A 99 5.20 2.47 -0.52
C SER A 99 4.13 2.60 0.55
N TYR A 100 4.36 1.93 1.67
CA TYR A 100 3.50 1.98 2.85
C TYR A 100 4.29 2.61 3.98
N THR A 101 3.70 3.61 4.63
CA THR A 101 4.25 4.19 5.85
C THR A 101 4.18 3.14 6.95
N PRO A 102 5.31 2.75 7.55
CA PRO A 102 5.29 1.86 8.71
C PRO A 102 4.53 2.52 9.85
N MET A 103 3.74 1.72 10.57
CA MET A 103 3.04 2.16 11.77
C MET A 103 3.43 1.21 12.90
N GLU A 104 3.80 1.77 14.04
CA GLU A 104 4.02 0.99 15.25
C GLU A 104 2.67 0.79 15.95
N VAL A 105 2.43 -0.44 16.39
CA VAL A 105 1.23 -0.82 17.14
C VAL A 105 1.61 -1.84 18.21
N HIS A 106 0.84 -1.87 19.29
CA HIS A 106 1.04 -2.85 20.35
C HIS A 106 0.31 -4.15 19.99
N LEU A 107 1.08 -5.14 19.56
CA LEU A 107 0.56 -6.48 19.28
C LEU A 107 0.51 -7.32 20.57
N PRO A 108 -0.54 -8.15 20.75
CA PRO A 108 -0.57 -9.15 21.82
C PRO A 108 0.67 -10.05 21.79
N PRO A 109 1.19 -10.50 22.94
CA PRO A 109 2.39 -11.33 23.02
C PRO A 109 2.37 -12.58 22.13
N GLU A 110 1.20 -13.22 22.01
CA GLU A 110 1.01 -14.39 21.14
C GLU A 110 1.26 -14.07 19.66
N MET A 111 0.81 -12.91 19.19
CA MET A 111 1.03 -12.46 17.82
C MET A 111 2.50 -12.11 17.57
N VAL A 112 3.16 -11.49 18.55
CA VAL A 112 4.60 -11.18 18.48
C VAL A 112 5.43 -12.45 18.39
N LYS A 113 5.14 -13.47 19.23
CA LYS A 113 5.80 -14.78 19.17
C LYS A 113 5.69 -15.39 17.77
N LEU A 114 4.51 -15.38 17.18
CA LEU A 114 4.28 -15.92 15.84
C LEU A 114 5.02 -15.13 14.74
N GLN A 115 5.07 -13.81 14.84
CA GLN A 115 5.84 -12.99 13.91
C GLN A 115 7.35 -13.29 13.98
N GLU A 116 7.90 -13.47 15.18
CA GLU A 116 9.32 -13.77 15.35
C GLU A 116 9.66 -15.18 14.87
N VAL A 117 8.83 -16.18 15.18
CA VAL A 117 9.01 -17.55 14.68
C VAL A 117 9.01 -17.58 13.14
N PHE A 118 8.07 -16.88 12.50
CA PHE A 118 8.05 -16.77 11.04
C PHE A 118 9.28 -16.03 10.50
N LYS A 119 9.69 -14.94 11.14
CA LYS A 119 10.86 -14.14 10.74
C LYS A 119 12.15 -14.97 10.79
N LEU A 120 12.37 -15.73 11.87
CA LEU A 120 13.53 -16.63 11.99
C LEU A 120 13.53 -17.70 10.90
N PHE A 121 12.37 -18.34 10.65
CA PHE A 121 12.21 -19.29 9.55
C PHE A 121 12.56 -18.67 8.18
N TYR A 122 12.03 -17.48 7.90
CA TYR A 122 12.23 -16.81 6.61
C TYR A 122 13.70 -16.42 6.42
N LEU A 123 14.31 -15.77 7.41
CA LEU A 123 15.69 -15.29 7.32
C LEU A 123 16.70 -16.44 7.30
N GLY A 124 16.40 -17.56 7.96
CA GLY A 124 17.21 -18.78 7.89
C GLY A 124 17.31 -19.37 6.47
N LYS A 125 16.27 -19.20 5.65
CA LYS A 125 16.25 -19.65 4.24
C LYS A 125 16.65 -18.57 3.24
N HIS A 126 16.50 -17.30 3.60
CA HIS A 126 16.74 -16.17 2.72
C HIS A 126 17.77 -15.20 3.31
N SER A 127 19.04 -15.61 3.28
CA SER A 127 20.16 -14.81 3.75
C SER A 127 20.29 -13.48 3.00
N GLY A 128 20.73 -12.43 3.71
CA GLY A 128 20.91 -11.08 3.17
C GLY A 128 19.62 -10.27 2.99
N ARG A 129 18.47 -10.77 3.47
CA ARG A 129 17.20 -10.03 3.44
C ARG A 129 16.88 -9.39 4.79
N LYS A 130 16.08 -8.32 4.74
CA LYS A 130 15.48 -7.68 5.92
C LYS A 130 13.95 -7.67 5.75
N LEU A 131 13.23 -8.02 6.80
CA LEU A 131 11.77 -7.95 6.84
C LEU A 131 11.31 -6.67 7.56
N GLN A 132 10.19 -6.12 7.09
CA GLN A 132 9.48 -5.03 7.73
C GLN A 132 7.98 -5.34 7.67
N TRP A 133 7.36 -5.52 8.84
CA TRP A 133 5.92 -5.77 8.95
C TRP A 133 5.13 -4.50 8.64
N GLN A 134 3.96 -4.66 8.00
CA GLN A 134 3.08 -3.56 7.61
C GLN A 134 1.69 -3.77 8.22
N PRO A 135 1.44 -3.27 9.46
CA PRO A 135 0.17 -3.47 10.17
C PRO A 135 -1.07 -2.97 9.41
N THR A 136 -0.90 -1.91 8.63
CA THR A 136 -1.94 -1.29 7.77
C THR A 136 -2.55 -2.26 6.75
N LEU A 137 -1.83 -3.33 6.38
CA LEU A 137 -2.27 -4.35 5.43
C LEU A 137 -2.77 -5.63 6.12
N GLY A 138 -2.61 -5.70 7.45
CA GLY A 138 -3.00 -6.85 8.26
C GLY A 138 -4.52 -6.99 8.39
N HIS A 139 -4.98 -8.23 8.42
CA HIS A 139 -6.37 -8.56 8.73
C HIS A 139 -6.45 -9.91 9.44
N ALA A 140 -7.53 -10.11 10.18
CA ALA A 140 -7.76 -11.32 10.94
C ALA A 140 -9.23 -11.75 10.89
N VAL A 141 -9.48 -12.97 11.36
CA VAL A 141 -10.82 -13.49 11.63
C VAL A 141 -10.93 -13.70 13.13
N LEU A 142 -11.84 -12.99 13.77
CA LEU A 142 -12.13 -13.13 15.19
C LEU A 142 -13.39 -13.96 15.38
N LYS A 143 -13.35 -14.90 16.32
CA LYS A 143 -14.56 -15.56 16.83
C LYS A 143 -15.09 -14.70 17.96
N ALA A 144 -16.32 -14.21 17.80
CA ALA A 144 -16.98 -13.37 18.78
C ALA A 144 -18.19 -14.10 19.36
N GLU A 145 -18.35 -14.01 20.68
CA GLU A 145 -19.50 -14.57 21.40
C GLU A 145 -20.47 -13.42 21.72
N PHE A 146 -21.67 -13.50 21.15
CA PHE A 146 -22.78 -12.59 21.43
C PHE A 146 -23.93 -13.36 22.09
N LYS A 147 -24.89 -12.67 22.70
CA LYS A 147 -26.05 -13.33 23.33
C LYS A 147 -26.87 -14.20 22.37
N GLU A 148 -26.99 -13.78 21.10
CA GLU A 148 -27.70 -14.55 20.06
C GLU A 148 -26.86 -15.66 19.41
N GLY A 149 -25.62 -15.85 19.89
CA GLY A 149 -24.73 -16.91 19.46
C GLY A 149 -23.42 -16.42 18.87
N LYS A 150 -22.59 -17.39 18.48
CA LYS A 150 -21.24 -17.15 17.99
C LYS A 150 -21.25 -16.61 16.55
N LYS A 151 -20.33 -15.71 16.25
CA LYS A 151 -20.11 -15.13 14.91
C LYS A 151 -18.62 -15.06 14.59
N GLU A 152 -18.30 -14.97 13.30
CA GLU A 152 -16.94 -14.71 12.83
C GLU A 152 -16.85 -13.30 12.23
N LEU A 153 -15.93 -12.48 12.75
CA LEU A 153 -15.70 -11.12 12.29
C LEU A 153 -14.43 -11.08 11.45
N GLN A 154 -14.55 -10.78 10.17
CA GLN A 154 -13.42 -10.46 9.30
C GLN A 154 -13.11 -8.96 9.43
N VAL A 155 -12.00 -8.69 10.11
CA VAL A 155 -11.59 -7.36 10.58
C VAL A 155 -10.16 -7.04 10.15
N SER A 156 -9.80 -5.77 10.09
CA SER A 156 -8.39 -5.37 9.96
C SER A 156 -7.61 -5.66 11.23
N LEU A 157 -6.28 -5.55 11.16
CA LEU A 157 -5.43 -5.67 12.34
C LEU A 157 -5.75 -4.58 13.37
N PHE A 158 -5.95 -3.33 12.95
CA PHE A 158 -6.33 -2.24 13.86
C PHE A 158 -7.65 -2.52 14.58
N GLN A 159 -8.67 -2.97 13.84
CA GLN A 159 -9.94 -3.40 14.42
C GLN A 159 -9.75 -4.58 15.38
N THR A 160 -8.83 -5.50 15.08
CA THR A 160 -8.53 -6.64 15.93
C THR A 160 -7.99 -6.20 17.30
N LEU A 161 -7.01 -5.30 17.29
CA LEU A 161 -6.40 -4.79 18.53
C LEU A 161 -7.43 -4.12 19.43
N VAL A 162 -8.28 -3.27 18.84
CA VAL A 162 -9.37 -2.60 19.58
C VAL A 162 -10.35 -3.61 20.16
N LEU A 163 -10.80 -4.60 19.38
CA LEU A 163 -11.78 -5.58 19.84
C LEU A 163 -11.24 -6.50 20.93
N LEU A 164 -9.95 -6.85 20.90
CA LEU A 164 -9.34 -7.72 21.91
C LEU A 164 -9.31 -7.08 23.31
N MET A 165 -9.28 -5.74 23.40
CA MET A 165 -9.33 -5.03 24.69
C MET A 165 -10.61 -5.36 25.48
N PHE A 166 -11.71 -5.65 24.78
CA PHE A 166 -13.01 -5.95 25.41
C PHE A 166 -13.09 -7.35 26.03
N ASN A 167 -12.02 -8.15 25.97
CA ASN A 167 -11.93 -9.39 26.73
C ASN A 167 -11.52 -9.15 28.20
N GLU A 168 -10.89 -8.01 28.49
CA GLU A 168 -10.35 -7.67 29.83
C GLU A 168 -11.00 -6.43 30.44
N GLY A 169 -11.80 -5.68 29.68
CA GLY A 169 -12.55 -4.53 30.17
C GLY A 169 -13.85 -4.30 29.38
N GLU A 170 -14.77 -3.52 29.95
CA GLU A 170 -16.12 -3.38 29.41
C GLU A 170 -16.35 -2.07 28.65
N ASP A 171 -15.66 -1.00 29.05
CA ASP A 171 -15.92 0.35 28.55
C ASP A 171 -14.64 1.18 28.52
N PHE A 172 -14.32 1.74 27.35
CA PHE A 172 -13.08 2.52 27.13
C PHE A 172 -13.37 3.82 26.39
N ASN A 173 -12.65 4.89 26.73
CA ASN A 173 -12.62 6.13 25.95
C ASN A 173 -11.57 6.05 24.81
N VAL A 174 -11.58 7.04 23.92
CA VAL A 174 -10.67 7.08 22.76
C VAL A 174 -9.19 7.05 23.17
N ASP A 175 -8.81 7.80 24.21
CA ASP A 175 -7.42 7.91 24.66
C ASP A 175 -6.88 6.63 25.31
N GLU A 176 -7.74 5.91 26.06
CA GLU A 176 -7.44 4.60 26.63
C GLU A 176 -7.16 3.59 25.51
N ILE A 177 -8.01 3.56 24.48
CA ILE A 177 -7.83 2.69 23.30
C ILE A 177 -6.56 3.07 22.54
N ARG A 178 -6.30 4.38 22.35
CA ARG A 178 -5.09 4.88 21.67
C ARG A 178 -3.83 4.41 22.40
N THR A 179 -3.79 4.57 23.72
CA THR A 179 -2.64 4.22 24.55
C THR A 179 -2.40 2.71 24.54
N ALA A 180 -3.46 1.91 24.68
CA ALA A 180 -3.36 0.46 24.71
C ALA A 180 -2.90 -0.12 23.36
N THR A 181 -3.43 0.39 22.23
CA THR A 181 -3.19 -0.17 20.90
C THR A 181 -2.02 0.46 20.14
N GLY A 182 -1.65 1.70 20.48
CA GLY A 182 -0.62 2.47 19.78
C GLY A 182 -1.05 3.00 18.40
N ILE A 183 -2.33 2.89 18.03
CA ILE A 183 -2.82 3.31 16.71
C ILE A 183 -2.83 4.85 16.62
N GLU A 184 -2.34 5.38 15.52
CA GLU A 184 -2.36 6.83 15.23
C GLU A 184 -3.79 7.38 15.20
N GLU A 185 -3.99 8.58 15.72
CA GLU A 185 -5.31 9.20 15.95
C GLU A 185 -6.23 9.17 14.71
N GLY A 186 -5.75 9.60 13.55
CA GLY A 186 -6.54 9.63 12.31
C GLY A 186 -6.97 8.25 11.81
N GLU A 187 -6.17 7.21 12.06
CA GLU A 187 -6.51 5.83 11.76
C GLU A 187 -7.43 5.22 12.84
N LEU A 188 -7.20 5.56 14.11
CA LEU A 188 -8.02 5.11 15.23
C LEU A 188 -9.47 5.60 15.10
N ARG A 189 -9.69 6.89 14.81
CA ARG A 189 -11.05 7.43 14.62
C ARG A 189 -11.81 6.69 13.53
N ARG A 190 -11.17 6.41 12.39
CA ARG A 190 -11.77 5.61 11.28
C ARG A 190 -12.02 4.16 11.69
N THR A 191 -11.09 3.57 12.44
CA THR A 191 -11.22 2.22 13.00
C THR A 191 -12.46 2.15 13.91
N LEU A 192 -12.60 3.06 14.87
CA LEU A 192 -13.74 3.14 15.79
C LEU A 192 -15.06 3.45 15.06
N GLN A 193 -15.03 4.37 14.09
CA GLN A 193 -16.20 4.69 13.26
C GLN A 193 -16.72 3.43 12.54
N SER A 194 -15.82 2.58 12.04
CA SER A 194 -16.21 1.34 11.36
C SER A 194 -16.81 0.29 12.29
N LEU A 195 -16.39 0.26 13.56
CA LEU A 195 -16.87 -0.70 14.57
C LEU A 195 -18.17 -0.26 15.24
N ALA A 196 -18.40 1.06 15.39
CA ALA A 196 -19.50 1.59 16.20
C ALA A 196 -20.55 2.40 15.42
N CYS A 197 -20.15 3.09 14.35
CA CYS A 197 -21.03 4.02 13.63
C CYS A 197 -21.57 3.45 12.31
N GLY A 198 -20.91 2.40 11.80
CA GLY A 198 -21.23 1.73 10.54
C GLY A 198 -22.52 0.90 10.55
N LYS A 199 -22.64 0.01 9.55
CA LYS A 199 -23.78 -0.92 9.42
C LYS A 199 -23.70 -2.08 10.43
N ALA A 200 -22.49 -2.62 10.64
CA ALA A 200 -22.23 -3.68 11.59
C ALA A 200 -21.64 -3.07 12.87
N ARG A 201 -22.51 -2.73 13.83
CA ARG A 201 -22.16 -2.04 15.07
C ARG A 201 -21.84 -3.03 16.18
N VAL A 202 -20.62 -3.55 16.15
CA VAL A 202 -20.12 -4.49 17.16
C VAL A 202 -19.71 -3.79 18.45
N LEU A 203 -19.52 -2.47 18.41
CA LEU A 203 -19.36 -1.61 19.58
C LEU A 203 -20.53 -0.63 19.65
N ASN A 204 -20.91 -0.22 20.87
CA ASN A 204 -21.76 0.94 21.08
C ASN A 204 -20.91 2.17 21.37
N LYS A 205 -21.24 3.30 20.73
CA LYS A 205 -20.65 4.61 21.02
C LYS A 205 -21.58 5.42 21.92
N ASN A 206 -21.02 6.07 22.95
CA ASN A 206 -21.71 7.04 23.80
C ASN A 206 -20.90 8.35 23.86
N PRO A 207 -21.46 9.52 23.47
CA PRO A 207 -22.80 9.72 22.88
C PRO A 207 -22.95 9.06 21.50
N ARG A 208 -24.18 8.80 21.04
CA ARG A 208 -24.40 8.26 19.69
C ARG A 208 -24.16 9.34 18.63
N GLY A 209 -23.38 9.03 17.60
CA GLY A 209 -23.06 9.97 16.53
C GLY A 209 -22.50 9.27 15.29
N LYS A 210 -22.22 10.04 14.24
CA LYS A 210 -21.53 9.53 13.03
C LYS A 210 -20.01 9.63 13.13
N ASP A 211 -19.55 10.67 13.78
CA ASP A 211 -18.12 10.97 13.95
C ASP A 211 -17.61 10.43 15.28
N VAL A 212 -16.31 10.45 15.50
CA VAL A 212 -15.67 10.00 16.76
C VAL A 212 -14.91 11.17 17.34
N GLU A 213 -15.24 11.55 18.57
CA GLU A 213 -14.74 12.68 19.35
C GLU A 213 -14.01 12.18 20.61
N ASP A 214 -13.16 13.01 21.21
CA ASP A 214 -12.23 12.59 22.28
C ASP A 214 -12.93 12.07 23.54
N GLY A 215 -14.08 12.67 23.88
CA GLY A 215 -14.88 12.28 25.04
C GLY A 215 -15.77 11.07 24.82
N ASP A 216 -15.79 10.49 23.61
CA ASP A 216 -16.60 9.32 23.34
C ASP A 216 -16.12 8.09 24.09
N ARG A 217 -17.09 7.30 24.54
CA ARG A 217 -16.87 6.01 25.18
C ARG A 217 -17.45 4.87 24.35
N PHE A 218 -16.76 3.74 24.38
CA PHE A 218 -17.08 2.56 23.60
C PHE A 218 -17.21 1.36 24.50
N ASN A 219 -18.30 0.60 24.33
CA ASN A 219 -18.48 -0.70 24.97
C ASN A 219 -18.86 -1.79 23.96
N PHE A 220 -18.61 -3.04 24.33
CA PHE A 220 -18.94 -4.18 23.49
C PHE A 220 -20.46 -4.37 23.36
N ASN A 221 -20.96 -4.47 22.12
CA ASN A 221 -22.38 -4.65 21.87
C ASN A 221 -22.80 -6.12 21.98
N ASN A 222 -23.06 -6.58 23.20
CA ASN A 222 -23.51 -7.95 23.49
C ASN A 222 -24.83 -8.34 22.80
N ASP A 223 -25.68 -7.36 22.47
CA ASP A 223 -26.98 -7.56 21.82
C ASP A 223 -26.88 -7.45 20.28
N PHE A 224 -25.67 -7.45 19.72
CA PHE A 224 -25.45 -7.35 18.28
C PHE A 224 -26.11 -8.51 17.52
N LYS A 225 -26.90 -8.15 16.50
CA LYS A 225 -27.64 -9.10 15.66
C LYS A 225 -27.20 -8.99 14.21
N HIS A 226 -26.97 -10.13 13.57
CA HIS A 226 -26.67 -10.18 12.14
C HIS A 226 -27.08 -11.51 11.51
N LYS A 227 -27.66 -11.44 10.30
CA LYS A 227 -28.17 -12.61 9.57
C LYS A 227 -27.06 -13.59 9.19
N LEU A 228 -25.89 -13.08 8.82
CA LEU A 228 -24.74 -13.90 8.44
C LEU A 228 -23.93 -14.33 9.67
N PHE A 229 -23.36 -15.53 9.61
CA PHE A 229 -22.38 -16.02 10.58
C PHE A 229 -21.03 -15.32 10.45
N ARG A 230 -20.51 -15.21 9.21
CA ARG A 230 -19.26 -14.53 8.89
C ARG A 230 -19.54 -13.12 8.37
N ILE A 231 -18.96 -12.11 9.00
CA ILE A 231 -19.31 -10.69 8.82
C ILE A 231 -18.04 -9.91 8.46
N LYS A 232 -18.08 -9.14 7.38
CA LYS A 232 -16.95 -8.31 6.94
C LYS A 232 -17.13 -6.85 7.36
N ILE A 233 -16.37 -6.42 8.36
CA ILE A 233 -16.46 -5.06 8.95
C ILE A 233 -15.43 -4.10 8.34
N ASN A 234 -14.42 -4.63 7.64
CA ASN A 234 -13.31 -3.89 7.02
C ASN A 234 -13.70 -3.08 5.75
N GLN A 235 -14.91 -2.53 5.66
CA GLN A 235 -15.36 -1.83 4.44
C GLN A 235 -14.93 -0.36 4.40
N ILE A 236 -14.79 0.31 5.55
CA ILE A 236 -14.46 1.74 5.62
C ILE A 236 -12.97 1.99 5.34
N GLN A 237 -12.07 1.18 5.92
CA GLN A 237 -10.61 1.31 5.74
C GLN A 237 -10.12 0.99 4.32
N MET A 238 -10.96 0.35 3.49
CA MET A 238 -10.59 0.05 2.11
C MET A 238 -10.86 1.20 1.13
N LYS A 239 -11.51 2.28 1.59
CA LYS A 239 -11.69 3.48 0.76
C LYS A 239 -10.39 4.27 0.71
N GLU A 240 -10.05 4.76 -0.48
CA GLU A 240 -8.99 5.77 -0.62
C GLU A 240 -9.39 7.05 0.12
N THR A 241 -8.46 7.59 0.90
CA THR A 241 -8.64 8.89 1.54
C THR A 241 -8.11 10.01 0.64
N VAL A 242 -8.52 11.24 0.92
CA VAL A 242 -8.04 12.42 0.19
C VAL A 242 -6.53 12.56 0.36
N GLU A 243 -6.01 12.31 1.55
CA GLU A 243 -4.57 12.36 1.85
C GLU A 243 -3.81 11.32 1.03
N GLU A 244 -4.30 10.08 0.96
CA GLU A 244 -3.67 9.04 0.14
C GLU A 244 -3.73 9.39 -1.36
N GLN A 245 -4.81 10.03 -1.83
CA GLN A 245 -4.98 10.42 -3.23
C GLN A 245 -4.00 11.55 -3.61
N VAL A 246 -3.88 12.57 -2.75
CA VAL A 246 -2.92 13.67 -2.92
C VAL A 246 -1.50 13.12 -2.90
N SER A 247 -1.16 12.30 -1.91
CA SER A 247 0.18 11.68 -1.80
C SER A 247 0.55 10.84 -3.02
N THR A 248 -0.40 10.05 -3.55
CA THR A 248 -0.17 9.24 -4.76
C THR A 248 0.09 10.15 -5.97
N THR A 249 -0.65 11.24 -6.07
CA THR A 249 -0.54 12.21 -7.17
C THR A 249 0.80 12.96 -7.12
N GLU A 250 1.18 13.47 -5.95
CA GLU A 250 2.45 14.17 -5.72
C GLU A 250 3.65 13.29 -6.08
N ARG A 251 3.60 12.01 -5.70
CA ARG A 251 4.65 11.05 -6.03
C ARG A 251 4.80 10.85 -7.54
N VAL A 252 3.70 10.80 -8.30
CA VAL A 252 3.77 10.72 -9.77
C VAL A 252 4.47 11.96 -10.34
N PHE A 253 4.15 13.14 -9.83
CA PHE A 253 4.82 14.37 -10.28
C PHE A 253 6.31 14.40 -9.92
N GLN A 254 6.69 13.90 -8.74
CA GLN A 254 8.09 13.77 -8.35
C GLN A 254 8.84 12.76 -9.24
N ASP A 255 8.25 11.59 -9.50
CA ASP A 255 8.82 10.55 -10.37
C ASP A 255 9.04 11.06 -11.80
N ARG A 256 8.14 11.92 -12.31
CA ARG A 256 8.32 12.58 -13.62
C ARG A 256 9.57 13.45 -13.66
N GLN A 257 9.92 14.14 -12.57
CA GLN A 257 11.12 14.98 -12.54
C GLN A 257 12.38 14.13 -12.69
N TYR A 258 12.46 12.98 -12.01
CA TYR A 258 13.58 12.05 -12.16
C TYR A 258 13.64 11.43 -13.56
N GLN A 259 12.48 11.15 -14.17
CA GLN A 259 12.43 10.66 -15.55
C GLN A 259 12.90 11.71 -16.56
N ILE A 260 12.54 12.98 -16.36
CA ILE A 260 13.04 14.10 -17.18
C ILE A 260 14.56 14.20 -17.06
N ASP A 261 15.09 14.23 -15.83
CA ASP A 261 16.53 14.29 -15.59
C ASP A 261 17.28 13.15 -16.28
N ALA A 262 16.82 11.92 -16.08
CA ALA A 262 17.43 10.74 -16.66
C ALA A 262 17.37 10.75 -18.19
N ALA A 263 16.31 11.32 -18.78
CA ALA A 263 16.19 11.49 -20.22
C ALA A 263 17.16 12.56 -20.75
N VAL A 264 17.23 13.72 -20.10
CA VAL A 264 18.16 14.80 -20.46
C VAL A 264 19.60 14.30 -20.43
N VAL A 265 20.03 13.68 -19.32
CA VAL A 265 21.39 13.17 -19.17
C VAL A 265 21.71 12.12 -20.25
N ARG A 266 20.76 11.23 -20.57
CA ARG A 266 20.93 10.20 -21.61
C ARG A 266 21.10 10.80 -23.00
N ILE A 267 20.27 11.78 -23.35
CA ILE A 267 20.35 12.49 -24.63
C ILE A 267 21.67 13.25 -24.73
N MET A 268 22.00 14.05 -23.71
CA MET A 268 23.21 14.86 -23.70
C MET A 268 24.48 14.00 -23.73
N LYS A 269 24.51 12.89 -23.00
CA LYS A 269 25.64 11.94 -23.04
C LYS A 269 25.89 11.37 -24.43
N MET A 270 24.82 11.15 -25.21
CA MET A 270 24.88 10.60 -26.57
C MET A 270 25.24 11.66 -27.61
N ARG A 271 24.61 12.84 -27.55
CA ARG A 271 24.78 13.92 -28.53
C ARG A 271 26.01 14.79 -28.28
N LYS A 272 26.49 14.84 -27.03
CA LYS A 272 27.57 15.70 -26.50
C LYS A 272 27.27 17.19 -26.55
N THR A 273 26.72 17.68 -27.66
CA THR A 273 26.33 19.08 -27.87
C THR A 273 24.96 19.10 -28.53
N LEU A 274 24.03 19.91 -28.00
CA LEU A 274 22.68 20.00 -28.55
C LEU A 274 22.05 21.37 -28.29
N SER A 275 21.30 21.89 -29.26
CA SER A 275 20.54 23.13 -29.07
C SER A 275 19.28 22.89 -28.23
N HIS A 276 18.79 23.93 -27.56
CA HIS A 276 17.62 23.84 -26.69
C HIS A 276 16.39 23.29 -27.40
N ASN A 277 16.07 23.77 -28.60
CA ASN A 277 14.90 23.33 -29.35
C ASN A 277 15.00 21.84 -29.75
N LEU A 278 16.19 21.37 -30.13
CA LEU A 278 16.42 19.97 -30.47
C LEU A 278 16.33 19.08 -29.22
N LEU A 279 16.89 19.51 -28.09
CA LEU A 279 16.78 18.79 -26.82
C LEU A 279 15.32 18.66 -26.39
N VAL A 280 14.55 19.75 -26.45
CA VAL A 280 13.12 19.74 -26.11
C VAL A 280 12.34 18.81 -27.04
N SER A 281 12.63 18.82 -28.34
CA SER A 281 12.00 17.91 -29.31
C SER A 281 12.29 16.44 -29.01
N GLU A 282 13.55 16.08 -28.72
CA GLU A 282 13.90 14.71 -28.34
C GLU A 282 13.25 14.27 -27.02
N LEU A 283 13.15 15.18 -26.04
CA LEU A 283 12.46 14.90 -24.78
C LEU A 283 10.97 14.62 -25.00
N TYR A 284 10.28 15.38 -25.86
CA TYR A 284 8.87 15.13 -26.17
C TYR A 284 8.65 13.78 -26.88
N ASN A 285 9.63 13.31 -27.66
CA ASN A 285 9.56 11.99 -28.30
C ASN A 285 9.82 10.84 -27.30
N GLN A 286 10.68 11.07 -26.30
CA GLN A 286 11.08 10.04 -25.34
C GLN A 286 10.12 9.93 -24.15
N LEU A 287 9.57 11.05 -23.67
CA LEU A 287 8.71 11.10 -22.48
C LEU A 287 7.26 10.77 -22.85
N LYS A 288 6.64 9.83 -22.12
CA LYS A 288 5.26 9.37 -22.37
C LYS A 288 4.20 10.18 -21.61
N PHE A 289 4.55 11.35 -21.10
CA PHE A 289 3.67 12.22 -20.32
C PHE A 289 3.84 13.69 -20.72
N PRO A 290 2.80 14.53 -20.54
CA PRO A 290 2.90 15.96 -20.80
C PRO A 290 3.91 16.61 -19.85
N VAL A 291 4.80 17.45 -20.40
CA VAL A 291 5.76 18.26 -19.64
C VAL A 291 5.50 19.73 -19.93
N LYS A 292 5.34 20.52 -18.86
CA LYS A 292 5.21 21.98 -18.99
C LYS A 292 6.59 22.58 -19.31
N PRO A 293 6.69 23.56 -20.23
CA PRO A 293 7.96 24.21 -20.57
C PRO A 293 8.71 24.78 -19.36
N GLY A 294 7.97 25.36 -18.40
CA GLY A 294 8.55 25.89 -17.16
C GLY A 294 9.22 24.82 -16.29
N ASP A 295 8.65 23.61 -16.23
CA ASP A 295 9.23 22.51 -15.44
C ASP A 295 10.50 21.97 -16.11
N LEU A 296 10.48 21.85 -17.44
CA LEU A 296 11.64 21.43 -18.22
C LEU A 296 12.82 22.40 -18.07
N LYS A 297 12.54 23.71 -18.12
CA LYS A 297 13.55 24.75 -17.87
C LYS A 297 14.20 24.59 -16.49
N LYS A 298 13.39 24.44 -15.43
CA LYS A 298 13.88 24.20 -14.07
C LYS A 298 14.74 22.94 -13.97
N ARG A 299 14.38 21.85 -14.66
CA ARG A 299 15.19 20.62 -14.66
C ARG A 299 16.53 20.79 -15.37
N ILE A 300 16.57 21.49 -16.51
CA ILE A 300 17.82 21.80 -17.21
C ILE A 300 18.73 22.66 -16.32
N GLU A 301 18.19 23.70 -15.68
CA GLU A 301 18.95 24.56 -14.75
C GLU A 301 19.53 23.72 -13.60
N SER A 302 18.73 22.85 -12.98
CA SER A 302 19.21 21.94 -11.94
C SER A 302 20.28 20.95 -12.41
N LEU A 303 20.32 20.58 -13.68
CA LEU A 303 21.37 19.71 -14.24
C LEU A 303 22.65 20.48 -14.55
N ILE A 304 22.54 21.77 -14.87
CA ILE A 304 23.70 22.66 -15.02
C ILE A 304 24.34 22.92 -13.66
N ASP A 305 23.55 23.24 -12.64
CA ASP A 305 24.04 23.50 -11.27
C ASP A 305 24.70 22.27 -10.62
N ARG A 306 24.43 21.06 -11.15
CA ARG A 306 25.02 19.79 -10.72
C ARG A 306 26.12 19.28 -11.65
N ASP A 307 26.62 20.12 -12.55
CA ASP A 307 27.72 19.84 -13.47
C ASP A 307 27.49 18.64 -14.42
N TYR A 308 26.23 18.29 -14.71
CA TYR A 308 25.94 17.27 -15.74
C TYR A 308 26.05 17.83 -17.17
N MET A 309 25.81 19.13 -17.32
CA MET A 309 25.85 19.84 -18.59
C MET A 309 26.15 21.32 -18.36
N GLU A 310 26.62 22.03 -19.38
CA GLU A 310 26.87 23.47 -19.32
C GLU A 310 26.25 24.19 -20.53
N ARG A 311 26.11 25.51 -20.44
CA ARG A 311 25.74 26.34 -21.58
C ARG A 311 26.99 26.70 -22.36
N ASP A 312 26.88 26.73 -23.69
CA ASP A 312 27.91 27.29 -24.55
C ASP A 312 28.18 28.76 -24.17
N LYS A 313 29.46 29.16 -24.21
CA LYS A 313 29.92 30.50 -23.77
C LYS A 313 29.48 31.62 -24.70
N GLU A 314 29.29 31.30 -25.98
CA GLU A 314 28.92 32.27 -27.02
C GLU A 314 27.43 32.15 -27.36
N THR A 315 26.85 30.95 -27.24
CA THR A 315 25.47 30.65 -27.64
C THR A 315 24.63 30.11 -26.48
N PRO A 316 23.90 30.95 -25.72
CA PRO A 316 23.12 30.52 -24.54
C PRO A 316 22.02 29.47 -24.81
N ASN A 317 21.65 29.27 -26.08
CA ASN A 317 20.69 28.27 -26.57
C ASN A 317 21.31 26.92 -26.91
N GLN A 318 22.59 26.73 -26.65
CA GLN A 318 23.33 25.51 -26.90
C GLN A 318 23.90 24.96 -25.58
N TYR A 319 23.83 23.64 -25.44
CA TYR A 319 24.29 22.94 -24.25
C TYR A 319 25.39 21.93 -24.61
N HIS A 320 26.33 21.75 -23.69
CA HIS A 320 27.39 20.74 -23.74
C HIS A 320 27.27 19.78 -22.56
N TYR A 321 27.58 18.51 -22.78
CA TYR A 321 27.64 17.49 -21.74
C TYR A 321 29.00 17.50 -21.03
N VAL A 322 29.01 17.49 -19.70
CA VAL A 322 30.23 17.74 -18.89
C VAL A 322 30.68 16.51 -18.08
N ALA A 323 29.78 15.57 -17.76
CA ALA A 323 30.01 14.49 -16.78
C ALA A 323 30.69 13.19 -17.28
#